data_AF-A0A924YL04-F1
#
_entry.id   AF-A0A924YL04-F1
#
_cell.length_a   1.000
_cell.length_b   1.000
_cell.length_c   1.000
_cell.angle_alpha   90.00
_cell.angle_beta   90.00
_cell.angle_gamma   90.00
#
_symmetry.space_group_name_H-M   'P 1'
#
loop_
_entity.id
_entity.type
_entity.pdbx_description
1 polymer ?
#
loop_
_entity_poly.entity_id
_entity_poly.type
_entity_poly.pdbx_seq_one_letter_code
_entity_poly.pdbx_strand_id
1 'polypeptide(L)' 'YGIGDGYTYTLEEVGRIFKVTRERVRQVEAKAIRKLQHPVRARKLEGFLPGGLPAR' A
#
# COMPACT_ATOMS: atom_id res chain seq x y z
N TYR A 1 -0.86 7.17 2.03
CA TYR A 1 -1.00 6.42 3.29
C TYR A 1 -0.21 7.00 4.48
N GLY A 2 0.68 8.01 4.33
CA GLY A 2 1.29 8.71 5.49
C GLY A 2 2.14 7.84 6.41
N ILE A 3 2.65 6.72 5.90
CA ILE A 3 3.39 5.72 6.68
C ILE A 3 4.82 6.21 6.87
N GLY A 4 5.20 6.52 8.12
CA GLY A 4 6.56 6.88 8.52
C GLY A 4 6.77 8.37 8.82
N ASP A 5 6.11 9.25 8.08
CA ASP A 5 6.22 10.72 8.22
C ASP A 5 4.89 11.42 8.60
N GLY A 6 3.78 10.69 8.59
CA GLY A 6 2.46 11.22 8.90
C GLY A 6 1.81 12.06 7.78
N TYR A 7 2.50 12.25 6.65
CA TYR A 7 1.99 13.06 5.55
C TYR A 7 1.55 12.21 4.35
N THR A 8 0.29 12.34 3.96
CA THR A 8 -0.22 11.65 2.77
C THR A 8 0.07 12.45 1.51
N TYR A 9 0.99 11.95 0.68
CA TYR A 9 1.22 12.49 -0.65
C TYR A 9 0.14 12.06 -1.65
N THR A 10 -0.24 12.96 -2.53
CA THR A 10 -1.06 12.70 -3.72
C THR A 10 -0.25 12.00 -4.81
N LEU A 11 -0.93 11.34 -5.76
CA LEU A 11 -0.26 10.69 -6.90
C LEU A 11 0.53 11.69 -7.76
N GLU A 12 0.08 12.95 -7.87
CA GLU A 12 0.81 13.99 -8.56
C GLU A 12 2.10 14.39 -7.84
N GLU A 13 2.07 14.55 -6.52
CA GLU A 13 3.25 14.89 -5.72
C GLU A 13 4.30 13.77 -5.75
N VAL A 14 3.85 12.52 -5.59
CA VAL A 14 4.72 11.35 -5.74
C VAL A 14 5.32 11.31 -7.16
N GLY A 15 4.52 11.60 -8.18
CA GLY A 15 4.98 11.71 -9.56
C GLY A 15 6.09 12.74 -9.73
N ARG A 16 5.93 13.94 -9.15
CA ARG A 16 6.95 15.00 -9.18
C ARG A 16 8.23 14.58 -8.46
N ILE A 17 8.13 14.00 -7.26
CA ILE A 17 9.28 13.58 -6.44
C ILE A 17 10.11 12.52 -7.18
N PHE A 18 9.46 11.51 -7.74
CA PHE A 18 10.13 10.41 -8.43
C PHE A 18 10.38 10.66 -9.93
N LYS A 19 10.02 11.86 -10.43
CA LYS A 19 10.11 12.25 -11.85
C LYS A 19 9.42 11.24 -12.78
N VAL A 20 8.25 10.76 -12.37
CA VAL A 20 7.42 9.83 -13.13
C VAL A 20 6.02 10.41 -13.35
N THR A 21 5.32 9.87 -14.34
CA THR A 21 3.93 10.29 -14.59
C THR A 21 2.99 9.81 -13.48
N ARG A 22 1.90 10.55 -13.25
CA ARG A 22 0.82 10.17 -12.34
C ARG A 22 0.31 8.74 -12.58
N GLU A 23 0.16 8.37 -13.85
CA GLU A 23 -0.30 7.02 -14.22
C GLU A 23 0.73 5.95 -13.85
N ARG A 24 2.03 6.24 -13.95
CA ARG A 24 3.06 5.31 -13.53
C ARG A 24 3.00 5.05 -12.02
N VAL A 25 2.76 6.09 -11.20
CA VAL A 25 2.56 5.94 -9.75
C VAL A 25 1.34 5.06 -9.48
N ARG A 26 0.22 5.31 -10.16
CA ARG A 26 -1.01 4.51 -10.04
C ARG A 26 -0.79 3.04 -10.37
N GLN A 27 -0.04 2.73 -11.42
CA GLN A 27 0.29 1.34 -11.78
C GLN A 27 1.13 0.65 -10.71
N VAL A 28 2.12 1.35 -10.14
CA VAL A 28 2.97 0.81 -9.07
C VAL A 28 2.13 0.54 -7.82
N GLU A 29 1.22 1.44 -7.46
CA GLU A 29 0.29 1.27 -6.35
C GLU A 29 -0.58 0.02 -6.53
N ALA A 30 -1.25 -0.11 -7.69
CA ALA A 30 -2.08 -1.28 -7.99
C ALA A 30 -1.26 -2.59 -7.91
N LYS A 31 -0.03 -2.57 -8.43
CA LYS A 31 0.88 -3.72 -8.36
C LYS A 31 1.31 -4.04 -6.93
N ALA A 32 1.53 -3.04 -6.09
CA ALA A 32 1.88 -3.20 -4.68
C ALA A 32 0.70 -3.79 -3.88
N ILE A 33 -0.51 -3.25 -4.06
CA ILE A 33 -1.73 -3.77 -3.42
C ILE A 33 -1.92 -5.25 -3.77
N ARG A 34 -1.83 -5.61 -5.06
CA ARG A 34 -1.94 -7.00 -5.51
C ARG A 34 -0.88 -7.90 -4.89
N LYS A 35 0.34 -7.38 -4.68
CA LYS A 35 1.43 -8.10 -3.99
C LYS A 35 1.16 -8.32 -2.51
N LEU A 36 0.50 -7.36 -1.83
CA LEU A 36 0.15 -7.44 -0.42
C LEU A 36 -1.03 -8.38 -0.16
N GLN A 37 -1.98 -8.46 -1.09
CA GLN A 37 -3.12 -9.39 -1.05
C GLN A 37 -2.71 -10.88 -1.23
N HIS A 38 -1.48 -11.16 -1.67
CA HIS A 38 -1.00 -12.53 -1.81
C HIS A 38 -0.95 -13.22 -0.43
N PRO A 39 -1.45 -14.46 -0.27
CA PRO A 39 -1.66 -15.11 1.04
C PRO A 39 -0.42 -15.13 1.93
N VAL A 40 0.77 -15.36 1.35
CA VAL A 40 2.04 -15.34 2.09
C VAL A 40 2.33 -13.99 2.76
N ARG A 41 1.96 -12.87 2.14
CA ARG A 41 2.13 -11.51 2.71
C ARG A 41 0.91 -11.08 3.51
N ALA A 42 -0.29 -11.44 3.06
CA ALA A 42 -1.55 -11.13 3.73
C ALA A 42 -1.61 -11.71 5.15
N ARG A 43 -1.10 -12.94 5.38
CA ARG A 43 -1.00 -13.56 6.72
C ARG A 43 -0.29 -12.69 7.76
N LYS A 44 0.71 -11.89 7.36
CA LYS A 44 1.40 -10.98 8.28
C LYS A 44 0.57 -9.74 8.60
N LEU A 45 -0.41 -9.42 7.76
CA LEU A 45 -1.27 -8.25 7.86
C LEU A 45 -2.64 -8.57 8.47
N GLU A 46 -3.05 -9.85 8.47
CA GLU A 46 -4.33 -10.32 9.03
C GLU A 46 -4.53 -9.90 10.49
N GLY A 47 -3.48 -9.92 11.31
CA GLY A 47 -3.55 -9.50 12.72
C GLY A 47 -3.85 -8.02 12.94
N PHE A 48 -3.81 -7.19 11.89
CA PHE A 48 -4.13 -5.76 11.94
C PHE A 48 -5.56 -5.45 11.47
N LEU A 49 -6.31 -6.44 10.97
CA LEU A 49 -7.69 -6.25 10.53
C LEU A 49 -8.65 -6.40 11.72
N PRO A 50 -9.51 -5.40 12.00
CA PRO A 50 -10.50 -5.52 13.06
C PRO A 50 -11.51 -6.61 12.69
N GLY A 51 -11.49 -7.73 13.43
CA GLY A 51 -12.33 -8.91 13.18
C GLY A 51 -11.57 -10.17 12.77
N GLY A 52 -10.23 -10.14 12.71
CA GLY A 52 -9.41 -11.35 12.64
C GLY A 52 -9.60 -12.18 13.89
N LEU A 53 -10.56 -13.12 13.86
CA LEU A 53 -10.75 -14.12 14.91
C LEU A 53 -9.39 -14.75 15.22
N PRO A 54 -9.01 -14.90 16.51
CA PRO A 54 -7.80 -15.64 16.85
C PRO A 54 -7.94 -17.02 16.20
N ALA A 55 -6.96 -17.38 15.38
CA ALA A 55 -6.84 -18.75 14.89
C ALA A 55 -6.87 -19.67 16.11
N ARG A 56 -7.98 -20.38 16.29
CA ARG A 56 -8.08 -21.50 17.21
C ARG A 56 -7.26 -22.66 16.68
#